data_AF-G4TZE6-F1
#
_entry.id   AF-G4TZE6-F1
#
_cell.length_a   1.000
_cell.length_b   1.000
_cell.length_c   1.000
_cell.angle_alpha   90.00
_cell.angle_beta   90.00
_cell.angle_gamma   90.00
#
_symmetry.space_group_name_H-M   'P 1'
#
loop_
_entity.id
_entity.type
_entity.pdbx_description
1 polymer ?
#
loop_
_entity_poly.entity_id
_entity_poly.type
_entity_poly.pdbx_seq_one_letter_code
_entity_poly.pdbx_strand_id
1 'polypeptide(L)'
;LVPDDSIPNEAQQKVLFTSENLKLDLRYVADSTLDDVPVPEINFEILYLPEKGHLGPGAHVDLKLKEGQVVTFFLRTPPREPPVPHAIPKFETAKEFNVTFESIVEGANKLRARDDPILTKRLADGLLKDTNEYWQQWIGRSTYEGNWREAVHRSALALKLLIFEPTGKVLVRTVKSNLLTAHDSSAIVASPTFSLPEYIGGTRNWDYRYCWIRDSSFTLYALIRLGFTDEANAFMDFIFKRVQERNPDGSLQIMYSIHGEKKLPEIELHHLDGHKGSKPVRYAISSAHRARLRNAVLVTELRIIFSLIYMVRTPSKFGRLQLTISLGELLDFIYLSQKFARPLGYDLWLAVRDLVDYVIANCHRPDLSIW
;
A
#
# COMPACT_ATOMS: atom_id res chain seq x y z
N LEU A 1 11.02 24.05 7.89
CA LEU A 1 12.14 23.89 6.95
C LEU A 1 13.40 23.65 7.75
N VAL A 2 14.22 22.69 7.36
CA VAL A 2 15.48 22.36 8.06
C VAL A 2 16.61 22.18 7.02
N PRO A 3 17.88 22.40 7.37
CA PRO A 3 19.00 22.13 6.46
C PRO A 3 18.99 20.68 5.95
N ASP A 4 19.30 20.50 4.68
CA ASP A 4 19.52 19.19 4.08
C ASP A 4 21.02 18.92 3.92
N ASP A 5 21.47 17.85 4.55
CA ASP A 5 22.85 17.39 4.62
C ASP A 5 23.11 16.19 3.69
N SER A 6 22.10 15.79 2.91
CA SER A 6 22.18 14.64 2.00
C SER A 6 22.45 14.99 0.55
N ILE A 7 22.53 16.29 0.22
CA ILE A 7 22.91 16.75 -1.12
C ILE A 7 24.38 17.14 -1.14
N PRO A 8 25.15 16.65 -2.11
CA PRO A 8 26.54 17.02 -2.25
C PRO A 8 26.66 18.45 -2.80
N ASN A 9 27.69 19.18 -2.38
CA ASN A 9 28.06 20.50 -2.91
C ASN A 9 27.06 21.67 -2.75
N GLU A 10 25.82 21.44 -2.34
CA GLU A 10 24.79 22.48 -2.22
C GLU A 10 24.22 22.57 -0.80
N ALA A 11 24.15 23.79 -0.28
CA ALA A 11 23.40 24.07 0.93
C ALA A 11 21.93 24.29 0.55
N GLN A 12 21.08 23.31 0.84
CA GLN A 12 19.65 23.39 0.57
C GLN A 12 18.81 23.15 1.82
N GLN A 13 17.49 23.37 1.71
CA GLN A 13 16.53 23.08 2.76
C GLN A 13 15.62 21.91 2.37
N LYS A 14 15.31 21.06 3.35
CA LYS A 14 14.29 20.03 3.25
C LYS A 14 13.06 20.39 4.09
N VAL A 15 11.92 19.81 3.72
CA VAL A 15 10.69 19.93 4.51
C VAL A 15 10.60 18.73 5.43
N LEU A 16 10.56 18.96 6.75
CA LEU A 16 10.32 17.93 7.75
C LEU A 16 8.90 18.05 8.26
N PHE A 17 8.07 17.05 7.99
CA PHE A 17 6.74 16.89 8.53
C PHE A 17 6.81 16.05 9.81
N THR A 18 6.26 16.57 10.90
CA THR A 18 6.22 15.86 12.19
C THR A 18 4.80 15.89 12.74
N SER A 19 4.32 14.71 13.13
CA SER A 19 3.09 14.50 13.89
C SER A 19 3.40 13.57 15.07
N GLU A 20 2.43 13.30 15.93
CA GLU A 20 2.59 12.41 17.10
C GLU A 20 3.11 11.02 16.71
N ASN A 21 2.63 10.48 15.58
CA ASN A 21 2.86 9.08 15.20
C ASN A 21 3.60 8.92 13.86
N LEU A 22 3.86 10.01 13.14
CA LEU A 22 4.48 9.96 11.82
C LEU A 22 5.44 11.12 11.62
N LYS A 23 6.64 10.79 11.14
CA LYS A 23 7.62 11.73 10.61
C LYS A 23 7.87 11.42 9.15
N LEU A 24 7.88 12.45 8.31
CA LEU A 24 8.25 12.35 6.89
C LEU A 24 9.18 13.50 6.57
N ASP A 25 10.16 13.26 5.71
CA ASP A 25 10.91 14.34 5.08
C ASP A 25 10.71 14.33 3.56
N LEU A 26 10.58 15.55 3.01
CA LEU A 26 10.57 15.81 1.59
C LEU A 26 11.88 16.52 1.24
N ARG A 27 12.70 15.83 0.46
CA ARG A 27 13.96 16.30 -0.10
C ARG A 27 13.84 16.40 -1.61
N TYR A 28 14.81 17.03 -2.26
CA TYR A 28 14.84 17.11 -3.70
C TYR A 28 16.27 17.06 -4.25
N VAL A 29 16.38 16.68 -5.51
CA VAL A 29 17.57 16.82 -6.36
C VAL A 29 17.14 17.63 -7.57
N ALA A 30 17.77 18.78 -7.78
CA ALA A 30 17.60 19.59 -8.98
C ALA A 30 18.71 19.26 -9.99
N ASP A 31 18.38 19.24 -11.27
CA ASP A 31 19.33 18.89 -12.33
C ASP A 31 18.98 19.55 -13.67
N SER A 32 19.93 19.50 -14.60
CA SER A 32 19.76 19.90 -16.00
C SER A 32 20.24 18.80 -16.94
N THR A 33 19.42 18.43 -17.92
CA THR A 33 19.74 17.42 -18.93
C THR A 33 20.38 18.01 -20.19
N LEU A 34 20.45 19.35 -20.29
CA LEU A 34 21.03 20.04 -21.43
C LEU A 34 22.23 20.87 -20.96
N ASP A 35 23.29 20.84 -21.76
CA ASP A 35 24.44 21.72 -21.59
C ASP A 35 23.97 23.19 -21.69
N ASP A 36 24.57 24.06 -20.88
CA ASP A 36 24.25 25.50 -20.78
C ASP A 36 22.84 25.87 -20.26
N VAL A 37 22.04 24.91 -19.78
CA VAL A 37 20.79 25.19 -19.06
C VAL A 37 21.06 25.17 -17.55
N PRO A 38 20.74 26.24 -16.81
CA PRO A 38 20.97 26.29 -15.36
C PRO A 38 20.05 25.32 -14.62
N VAL A 39 20.55 24.77 -13.52
CA VAL A 39 19.77 23.96 -12.58
C VAL A 39 18.61 24.80 -12.00
N PRO A 40 17.39 24.26 -11.89
CA PRO A 40 16.26 25.00 -11.35
C PRO A 40 16.43 25.29 -9.85
N GLU A 41 16.17 26.54 -9.45
CA GLU A 41 16.13 26.95 -8.05
C GLU A 41 14.79 26.56 -7.40
N ILE A 42 14.85 26.02 -6.18
CA ILE A 42 13.69 25.51 -5.44
C ILE A 42 13.67 26.17 -4.08
N ASN A 43 12.65 26.98 -3.84
CA ASN A 43 12.45 27.68 -2.58
C ASN A 43 11.13 27.25 -1.97
N PHE A 44 11.19 26.45 -0.91
CA PHE A 44 9.99 26.09 -0.16
C PHE A 44 9.52 27.26 0.68
N GLU A 45 8.23 27.53 0.62
CA GLU A 45 7.55 28.50 1.45
C GLU A 45 6.59 27.77 2.40
N ILE A 46 6.38 28.36 3.59
CA ILE A 46 5.49 27.78 4.60
C ILE A 46 4.09 28.35 4.39
N LEU A 47 3.13 27.47 4.13
CA LEU A 47 1.73 27.82 3.91
C LEU A 47 0.92 27.60 5.18
N TYR A 48 0.45 28.66 5.82
CA TYR A 48 -0.46 28.57 6.96
C TYR A 48 -1.92 28.69 6.51
N LEU A 49 -2.71 27.64 6.72
CA LEU A 49 -4.14 27.59 6.38
C LEU A 49 -5.02 27.18 7.56
N PRO A 50 -4.92 27.84 8.73
CA PRO A 50 -5.73 27.49 9.90
C PRO A 50 -7.24 27.70 9.67
N GLU A 51 -7.61 28.71 8.89
CA GLU A 51 -9.01 29.00 8.55
C GLU A 51 -9.68 27.90 7.72
N LYS A 52 -8.88 27.09 7.02
CA LYS A 52 -9.33 25.91 6.27
C LYS A 52 -9.23 24.61 7.09
N GLY A 53 -9.03 24.70 8.41
CA GLY A 53 -9.02 23.54 9.31
C GLY A 53 -7.79 22.65 9.21
N HIS A 54 -6.68 23.13 8.64
CA HIS A 54 -5.43 22.37 8.60
C HIS A 54 -4.81 22.27 10.00
N LEU A 55 -4.31 21.07 10.35
CA LEU A 55 -3.73 20.77 11.67
C LEU A 55 -2.35 21.42 11.91
N GLY A 56 -1.74 22.00 10.89
CA GLY A 56 -0.43 22.62 10.96
C GLY A 56 -0.05 23.33 9.65
N PRO A 57 1.14 23.96 9.63
CA PRO A 57 1.65 24.57 8.41
C PRO A 57 1.88 23.53 7.31
N GLY A 58 1.47 23.86 6.09
CA GLY A 58 1.89 23.18 4.88
C GLY A 58 3.22 23.73 4.36
N ALA A 59 3.80 23.04 3.38
CA ALA A 59 4.89 23.56 2.56
C ALA A 59 4.39 23.64 1.12
N HIS A 60 4.72 24.73 0.44
CA HIS A 60 4.43 24.93 -0.97
C HIS A 60 5.68 25.37 -1.71
N VAL A 61 5.70 25.09 -3.01
CA VAL A 61 6.73 25.58 -3.93
C VAL A 61 6.08 25.81 -5.29
N ASP A 62 6.33 26.97 -5.87
CA ASP A 62 5.90 27.31 -7.22
C ASP A 62 7.08 27.14 -8.17
N LEU A 63 6.95 26.20 -9.11
CA LEU A 63 8.02 25.85 -10.05
C LEU A 63 7.69 26.33 -11.46
N LYS A 64 8.63 27.04 -12.09
CA LYS A 64 8.60 27.37 -13.52
C LYS A 64 9.83 26.76 -14.18
N LEU A 65 9.63 25.59 -14.80
CA LEU A 65 10.70 24.86 -15.46
C LEU A 65 10.79 25.23 -16.94
N LYS A 66 12.02 25.24 -17.46
CA LYS A 66 12.33 25.31 -18.89
C LYS A 66 12.70 23.92 -19.41
N GLU A 67 12.70 23.77 -20.73
CA GLU A 67 13.19 22.55 -21.37
C GLU A 67 14.61 22.22 -20.90
N GLY A 68 14.82 20.95 -20.53
CA GLY A 68 16.08 20.46 -19.95
C GLY A 68 16.16 20.52 -18.43
N GLN A 69 15.33 21.29 -17.73
CA GLN A 69 15.36 21.34 -16.26
C GLN A 69 14.56 20.20 -15.64
N VAL A 70 15.12 19.56 -14.61
CA VAL A 70 14.50 18.44 -13.90
C VAL A 70 14.57 18.66 -12.40
N VAL A 71 13.48 18.31 -11.71
CA VAL A 71 13.43 18.28 -10.24
C VAL A 71 12.86 16.93 -9.80
N THR A 72 13.65 16.19 -9.02
CA THR A 72 13.24 14.91 -8.45
C THR A 72 12.98 15.06 -6.97
N PHE A 73 11.74 14.82 -6.55
CA PHE A 73 11.34 14.86 -5.14
C PHE A 73 11.43 13.48 -4.48
N PHE A 74 11.96 13.46 -3.26
CA PHE A 74 12.09 12.26 -2.43
C PHE A 74 11.25 12.46 -1.17
N LEU A 75 10.14 11.74 -1.07
CA LEU A 75 9.34 11.67 0.15
C LEU A 75 9.62 10.35 0.86
N ARG A 76 10.06 10.40 2.12
CA ARG A 76 10.41 9.19 2.88
C ARG A 76 10.23 9.39 4.38
N THR A 77 10.27 8.28 5.10
CA THR A 77 10.41 8.30 6.56
C THR A 77 11.86 8.63 6.90
N PRO A 78 12.14 9.60 7.79
CA PRO A 78 13.50 9.92 8.16
C PRO A 78 14.14 8.74 8.92
N PRO A 79 15.48 8.64 8.91
CA PRO A 79 16.20 7.58 9.59
C PRO A 79 15.87 7.54 11.09
N ARG A 80 15.86 6.34 11.67
CA ARG A 80 15.51 6.16 13.09
C ARG A 80 16.57 6.73 14.03
N GLU A 81 17.83 6.64 13.62
CA GLU A 81 18.95 7.21 14.36
C GLU A 81 19.16 8.66 13.94
N PRO A 82 19.52 9.56 14.88
CA PRO A 82 19.83 10.93 14.53
C PRO A 82 20.97 10.94 13.50
N PRO A 83 20.93 11.83 12.49
CA PRO A 83 22.00 11.93 11.52
C PRO A 83 23.31 12.17 12.28
N VAL A 84 24.24 11.24 12.16
CA VAL A 84 25.60 11.46 12.63
C VAL A 84 26.14 12.61 11.78
N PRO A 85 26.72 13.68 12.37
CA PRO A 85 27.25 14.77 11.59
C PRO A 85 28.30 14.24 10.60
N HIS A 86 27.95 14.19 9.33
CA HIS A 86 28.84 13.78 8.25
C HIS A 86 29.33 15.03 7.52
N ALA A 87 30.59 15.02 7.11
CA ALA A 87 31.09 16.07 6.23
C ALA A 87 30.31 16.00 4.91
N ILE A 88 29.64 17.11 4.55
CA ILE A 88 29.00 17.22 3.25
C ILE A 88 30.12 17.19 2.19
N PRO A 89 30.07 16.27 1.21
CA PRO A 89 31.08 16.21 0.18
C PRO A 89 31.03 17.49 -0.68
N LYS A 90 32.16 18.21 -0.76
CA LYS A 90 32.32 19.47 -1.51
C LYS A 90 33.40 19.32 -2.58
N PHE A 91 33.26 20.08 -3.68
CA PHE A 91 34.29 20.12 -4.73
C PHE A 91 35.65 20.61 -4.23
N GLU A 92 35.66 21.54 -3.27
CA GLU A 92 36.89 22.06 -2.66
C GLU A 92 37.68 20.94 -1.97
N THR A 93 36.99 20.10 -1.19
CA THR A 93 37.58 18.94 -0.53
C THR A 93 38.16 17.93 -1.54
N ALA A 94 37.53 17.74 -2.69
CA ALA A 94 38.05 16.88 -3.76
C ALA A 94 39.37 17.40 -4.33
N LYS A 95 39.47 18.72 -4.53
CA LYS A 95 40.69 19.37 -5.00
C LYS A 95 41.82 19.27 -3.97
N GLU A 96 41.54 19.43 -2.68
CA GLU A 96 42.52 19.32 -1.60
C GLU A 96 43.14 17.92 -1.49
N PHE A 97 42.31 16.87 -1.57
CA PHE A 97 42.77 15.48 -1.48
C PHE A 97 43.28 14.92 -2.81
N ASN A 98 43.26 15.70 -3.91
CA ASN A 98 43.65 15.27 -5.26
C ASN A 98 42.94 13.98 -5.71
N VAL A 99 41.63 13.89 -5.44
CA VAL A 99 40.75 12.77 -5.82
C VAL A 99 39.55 13.28 -6.61
N THR A 100 38.86 12.40 -7.34
CA THR A 100 37.64 12.79 -8.05
C THR A 100 36.50 13.10 -7.08
N PHE A 101 35.59 13.99 -7.48
CA PHE A 101 34.43 14.34 -6.65
C PHE A 101 33.52 13.14 -6.41
N GLU A 102 33.37 12.27 -7.40
CA GLU A 102 32.61 11.02 -7.29
C GLU A 102 33.20 10.09 -6.24
N SER A 103 34.53 10.02 -6.13
CA SER A 103 35.21 9.19 -5.12
C SER A 103 34.92 9.68 -3.70
N ILE A 104 34.90 11.00 -3.49
CA ILE A 104 34.52 11.60 -2.20
C ILE A 104 33.06 11.35 -1.88
N VAL A 105 32.15 11.51 -2.85
CA VAL A 105 30.72 11.23 -2.67
C VAL A 105 30.50 9.77 -2.31
N GLU A 106 31.18 8.84 -2.97
CA GLU A 106 31.10 7.40 -2.67
C GLU A 106 31.64 7.08 -1.27
N GLY A 107 32.78 7.67 -0.88
CA GLY A 107 33.35 7.53 0.46
C GLY A 107 32.41 8.06 1.54
N ALA A 108 31.85 9.25 1.35
CA ALA A 108 30.88 9.85 2.26
C ALA A 108 29.60 8.99 2.38
N ASN A 109 29.11 8.46 1.25
CA ASN A 109 27.92 7.60 1.24
C ASN A 109 28.12 6.29 2.02
N LYS A 110 29.34 5.72 2.04
CA LYS A 110 29.67 4.52 2.83
C LYS A 110 29.63 4.76 4.35
N LEU A 111 29.82 6.00 4.79
CA LEU A 111 29.77 6.39 6.20
C LEU A 111 28.34 6.65 6.69
N ARG A 112 27.38 6.84 5.77
CA ARG A 112 25.97 7.06 6.10
C ARG A 112 25.22 5.75 6.30
N ALA A 113 24.12 5.82 7.04
CA ALA A 113 23.19 4.71 7.14
C ALA A 113 22.57 4.38 5.77
N ARG A 114 22.24 3.10 5.54
CA ARG A 114 21.69 2.65 4.24
C ARG A 114 20.33 3.27 3.91
N ASP A 115 19.57 3.65 4.93
CA ASP A 115 18.29 4.37 4.83
C ASP A 115 18.47 5.90 4.77
N ASP A 116 19.71 6.41 4.82
CA ASP A 116 20.06 7.82 4.65
C ASP A 116 21.19 8.05 3.64
N PRO A 117 21.09 7.56 2.38
CA PRO A 117 22.15 7.76 1.40
C PRO A 117 22.28 9.23 0.98
N ILE A 118 23.45 9.57 0.42
CA ILE A 118 23.61 10.83 -0.33
C ILE A 118 22.71 10.77 -1.56
N LEU A 119 21.85 11.78 -1.71
CA LEU A 119 20.93 11.90 -2.83
C LEU A 119 21.68 12.50 -4.01
N THR A 120 21.74 11.75 -5.10
CA THR A 120 22.38 12.16 -6.36
C THR A 120 21.47 11.83 -7.53
N LYS A 121 21.67 12.48 -8.68
CA LYS A 121 21.03 12.10 -9.94
C LYS A 121 21.20 10.61 -10.23
N ARG A 122 22.44 10.12 -10.13
CA ARG A 122 22.76 8.70 -10.34
C ARG A 122 21.96 7.77 -9.43
N LEU A 123 21.77 8.13 -8.16
CA LEU A 123 20.93 7.36 -7.25
C LEU A 123 19.46 7.38 -7.70
N ALA A 124 18.94 8.55 -8.07
CA ALA A 124 17.56 8.71 -8.57
C ALA A 124 17.29 7.82 -9.79
N ASP A 125 18.18 7.88 -10.78
CA ASP A 125 18.10 7.08 -12.01
C ASP A 125 18.23 5.58 -11.71
N GLY A 126 19.13 5.23 -10.78
CA GLY A 126 19.29 3.85 -10.30
C GLY A 126 18.01 3.31 -9.66
N LEU A 127 17.40 4.07 -8.75
CA LEU A 127 16.14 3.68 -8.09
C LEU A 127 14.99 3.51 -9.09
N LEU A 128 14.90 4.38 -10.09
CA LEU A 128 13.90 4.28 -11.15
C LEU A 128 14.14 3.03 -12.01
N LYS A 129 15.40 2.77 -12.39
CA LYS A 129 15.78 1.58 -13.14
C LYS A 129 15.46 0.30 -12.36
N ASP A 130 15.86 0.21 -11.10
CA ASP A 130 15.60 -0.94 -10.23
C ASP A 130 14.09 -1.18 -10.06
N THR A 131 13.31 -0.10 -9.91
CA THR A 131 11.84 -0.16 -9.84
C THR A 131 11.25 -0.73 -11.13
N ASN A 132 11.71 -0.25 -12.29
CA ASN A 132 11.26 -0.75 -13.59
C ASN A 132 11.63 -2.22 -13.79
N GLU A 133 12.87 -2.60 -13.48
CA GLU A 133 13.33 -3.98 -13.57
C GLU A 133 12.51 -4.91 -12.67
N TYR A 134 12.24 -4.50 -11.43
CA TYR A 134 11.36 -5.25 -10.52
C TYR A 134 9.99 -5.51 -11.14
N TRP A 135 9.32 -4.47 -11.67
CA TRP A 135 7.98 -4.61 -12.24
C TRP A 135 7.98 -5.46 -13.52
N GLN A 136 8.99 -5.31 -14.38
CA GLN A 136 9.15 -6.11 -15.59
C GLN A 136 9.40 -7.59 -15.26
N GLN A 137 10.31 -7.87 -14.32
CA GLN A 137 10.55 -9.24 -13.84
C GLN A 137 9.30 -9.82 -13.18
N TRP A 138 8.60 -9.02 -12.36
CA TRP A 138 7.39 -9.45 -11.69
C TRP A 138 6.32 -9.86 -12.70
N ILE A 139 5.95 -8.98 -13.65
CA ILE A 139 4.90 -9.28 -14.65
C ILE A 139 5.32 -10.38 -15.62
N GLY A 140 6.63 -10.53 -15.88
CA GLY A 140 7.19 -11.59 -16.72
C GLY A 140 6.94 -13.00 -16.21
N ARG A 141 6.57 -13.18 -14.93
CA ARG A 141 6.17 -14.48 -14.35
C ARG A 141 4.73 -14.89 -14.67
N SER A 142 3.95 -14.01 -15.31
CA SER A 142 2.56 -14.33 -15.63
C SER A 142 2.46 -15.50 -16.61
N THR A 143 1.56 -16.44 -16.34
CA THR A 143 1.27 -17.61 -17.18
C THR A 143 0.15 -17.35 -18.22
N TYR A 144 -0.27 -16.11 -18.39
CA TYR A 144 -1.38 -15.76 -19.29
C TYR A 144 -0.94 -15.70 -20.76
N GLU A 145 -1.52 -16.57 -21.58
CA GLU A 145 -1.24 -16.68 -23.03
C GLU A 145 -2.40 -16.23 -23.93
N GLY A 146 -3.46 -15.66 -23.35
CA GLY A 146 -4.65 -15.25 -24.10
C GLY A 146 -4.50 -13.94 -24.88
N ASN A 147 -5.47 -13.65 -25.76
CA ASN A 147 -5.45 -12.50 -26.67
C ASN A 147 -5.49 -11.12 -25.98
N TRP A 148 -5.90 -11.05 -24.70
CA TRP A 148 -6.10 -9.78 -23.97
C TRP A 148 -4.93 -9.44 -23.05
N ARG A 149 -3.70 -9.83 -23.42
CA ARG A 149 -2.51 -9.79 -22.57
C ARG A 149 -2.28 -8.41 -21.94
N GLU A 150 -2.38 -7.34 -22.71
CA GLU A 150 -2.16 -5.97 -22.20
C GLU A 150 -3.16 -5.58 -21.11
N ALA A 151 -4.46 -5.84 -21.33
CA ALA A 151 -5.50 -5.53 -20.36
C ALA A 151 -5.35 -6.37 -19.07
N VAL A 152 -5.02 -7.64 -19.21
CA VAL A 152 -4.77 -8.56 -18.09
C VAL A 152 -3.53 -8.12 -17.30
N HIS A 153 -2.44 -7.81 -17.98
CA HIS A 153 -1.20 -7.37 -17.34
C HIS A 153 -1.38 -6.05 -16.61
N ARG A 154 -2.07 -5.07 -17.23
CA ARG A 154 -2.37 -3.79 -16.58
C ARG A 154 -3.24 -3.97 -15.34
N SER A 155 -4.22 -4.87 -15.39
CA SER A 155 -5.06 -5.20 -14.24
C SER A 155 -4.27 -5.90 -13.14
N ALA A 156 -3.38 -6.82 -13.49
CA ALA A 156 -2.50 -7.50 -12.53
C ALA A 156 -1.57 -6.52 -11.81
N LEU A 157 -0.98 -5.56 -12.54
CA LEU A 157 -0.17 -4.48 -11.95
C LEU A 157 -0.99 -3.64 -10.97
N ALA A 158 -2.21 -3.24 -11.37
CA ALA A 158 -3.11 -2.48 -10.50
C ALA A 158 -3.45 -3.25 -9.21
N LEU A 159 -3.77 -4.54 -9.32
CA LEU A 159 -4.03 -5.41 -8.17
C LEU A 159 -2.80 -5.58 -7.27
N LYS A 160 -1.60 -5.72 -7.86
CA LYS A 160 -0.35 -5.82 -7.11
C LYS A 160 -0.06 -4.55 -6.30
N LEU A 161 -0.40 -3.37 -6.83
CA LEU A 161 -0.27 -2.09 -6.12
C LEU A 161 -1.21 -1.96 -4.90
N LEU A 162 -2.26 -2.78 -4.81
CA LEU A 162 -3.15 -2.83 -3.64
C LEU A 162 -2.59 -3.67 -2.49
N ILE A 163 -1.51 -4.41 -2.73
CA ILE A 163 -0.89 -5.27 -1.74
C ILE A 163 0.07 -4.44 -0.90
N PHE A 164 -0.24 -4.30 0.39
CA PHE A 164 0.66 -3.69 1.35
C PHE A 164 1.84 -4.63 1.62
N GLU A 165 3.06 -4.15 1.35
CA GLU A 165 4.29 -4.82 1.73
C GLU A 165 5.05 -3.93 2.74
N PRO A 166 5.25 -4.37 3.99
CA PRO A 166 6.00 -3.61 4.97
C PRO A 166 7.42 -3.28 4.47
N THR A 167 7.83 -2.02 4.64
CA THR A 167 9.19 -1.56 4.30
C THR A 167 10.21 -2.38 5.09
N GLY A 168 11.04 -3.15 4.37
CA GLY A 168 11.99 -4.10 4.95
C GLY A 168 11.86 -5.51 4.41
N LYS A 169 10.66 -5.97 4.04
CA LYS A 169 10.48 -7.32 3.43
C LYS A 169 11.14 -7.44 2.05
N VAL A 170 11.13 -6.36 1.27
CA VAL A 170 11.85 -6.27 -0.03
C VAL A 170 13.36 -6.40 0.16
N LEU A 171 13.92 -5.79 1.22
CA LEU A 171 15.34 -5.90 1.57
C LEU A 171 15.70 -7.27 2.17
N VAL A 172 14.75 -7.93 2.84
CA VAL A 172 14.96 -9.22 3.52
C VAL A 172 14.67 -10.42 2.60
N ARG A 173 14.14 -10.25 1.38
CA ARG A 173 14.07 -11.34 0.39
C ARG A 173 15.46 -11.95 0.08
N THR A 174 16.54 -11.21 0.31
CA THR A 174 17.93 -11.65 0.16
C THR A 174 18.50 -12.32 1.43
N VAL A 175 17.86 -12.17 2.59
CA VAL A 175 18.35 -12.70 3.88
C VAL A 175 17.34 -13.69 4.45
N LYS A 176 17.68 -14.98 4.46
CA LYS A 176 16.92 -16.09 5.06
C LYS A 176 16.76 -15.92 6.59
N SER A 177 16.06 -14.91 7.08
CA SER A 177 15.69 -14.81 8.50
C SER A 177 14.21 -15.13 8.67
N ASN A 178 13.93 -16.30 9.25
CA ASN A 178 12.58 -16.82 9.55
C ASN A 178 11.87 -16.10 10.72
N LEU A 179 12.23 -14.86 11.04
CA LEU A 179 11.60 -14.12 12.12
C LEU A 179 10.43 -13.29 11.57
N LEU A 180 9.27 -13.93 11.44
CA LEU A 180 8.00 -13.26 11.11
C LEU A 180 7.43 -12.61 12.37
N THR A 181 7.60 -11.30 12.50
CA THR A 181 6.92 -10.47 13.51
C THR A 181 5.44 -10.23 13.14
N ALA A 182 4.65 -9.72 14.10
CA ALA A 182 3.24 -9.42 13.90
C ALA A 182 2.98 -8.46 12.71
N HIS A 183 3.94 -7.57 12.41
CA HIS A 183 3.89 -6.59 11.32
C HIS A 183 4.24 -7.15 9.93
N ASP A 184 4.63 -8.42 9.81
CA ASP A 184 5.15 -9.00 8.56
C ASP A 184 4.09 -9.60 7.64
N SER A 185 2.83 -9.24 7.78
CA SER A 185 1.75 -9.81 6.98
C SER A 185 1.31 -8.83 5.89
N SER A 186 1.15 -9.32 4.66
CA SER A 186 0.74 -8.49 3.52
C SER A 186 -0.77 -8.39 3.47
N ALA A 187 -1.33 -7.27 3.92
CA ALA A 187 -2.74 -6.95 3.76
C ALA A 187 -3.01 -6.48 2.32
N ILE A 188 -4.23 -6.70 1.81
CA ILE A 188 -4.64 -6.20 0.49
C ILE A 188 -5.78 -5.21 0.71
N VAL A 189 -5.55 -3.95 0.38
CA VAL A 189 -6.59 -2.91 0.52
C VAL A 189 -7.62 -3.02 -0.60
N ALA A 190 -8.87 -2.65 -0.33
CA ALA A 190 -9.89 -2.63 -1.38
C ALA A 190 -9.58 -1.55 -2.43
N SER A 191 -9.08 -0.39 -2.01
CA SER A 191 -8.61 0.68 -2.90
C SER A 191 -7.68 1.64 -2.15
N PRO A 192 -6.67 2.26 -2.79
CA PRO A 192 -5.78 3.23 -2.15
C PRO A 192 -6.44 4.62 -2.05
N THR A 193 -7.77 4.67 -1.96
CA THR A 193 -8.56 5.89 -2.00
C THR A 193 -9.49 5.97 -0.79
N PHE A 194 -9.79 7.19 -0.37
CA PHE A 194 -10.78 7.44 0.67
C PHE A 194 -11.70 8.57 0.23
N SER A 195 -12.97 8.48 0.62
CA SER A 195 -14.01 9.47 0.32
C SER A 195 -14.25 9.76 -1.15
N LEU A 196 -13.89 8.83 -2.04
CA LEU A 196 -14.36 8.90 -3.42
C LEU A 196 -15.84 8.49 -3.46
N PRO A 197 -16.70 9.30 -4.10
CA PRO A 197 -18.13 9.05 -4.12
C PRO A 197 -18.49 7.93 -5.10
N GLU A 198 -19.44 7.07 -4.73
CA GLU A 198 -20.03 6.08 -5.65
C GLU A 198 -20.65 6.76 -6.89
N TYR A 199 -21.29 7.91 -6.68
CA TYR A 199 -21.73 8.84 -7.71
C TYR A 199 -21.59 10.29 -7.20
N ILE A 200 -21.29 11.23 -8.09
CA ILE A 200 -21.04 12.64 -7.72
C ILE A 200 -22.25 13.22 -6.98
N GLY A 201 -22.00 13.85 -5.82
CA GLY A 201 -23.04 14.42 -4.94
C GLY A 201 -23.73 13.39 -4.03
N GLY A 202 -23.37 12.10 -4.13
CA GLY A 202 -23.84 11.06 -3.23
C GLY A 202 -23.22 11.15 -1.84
N THR A 203 -23.86 10.47 -0.88
CA THR A 203 -23.41 10.41 0.53
C THR A 203 -22.57 9.18 0.85
N ARG A 204 -22.38 8.27 -0.11
CA ARG A 204 -21.62 7.01 0.03
C ARG A 204 -20.15 7.20 -0.34
N ASN A 205 -19.48 8.00 0.47
CA ASN A 205 -18.08 8.39 0.27
C ASN A 205 -17.28 7.73 1.39
N TRP A 206 -16.75 6.54 1.13
CA TRP A 206 -16.15 5.68 2.15
C TRP A 206 -14.63 5.62 2.05
N ASP A 207 -13.98 5.26 3.15
CA ASP A 207 -12.56 4.96 3.17
C ASP A 207 -12.30 3.50 2.78
N TYR A 208 -11.73 3.28 1.59
CA TYR A 208 -11.50 1.95 1.03
C TYR A 208 -10.08 1.42 1.28
N ARG A 209 -9.26 2.13 2.06
CA ARG A 209 -7.86 1.75 2.37
C ARG A 209 -7.73 0.60 3.37
N TYR A 210 -8.82 -0.11 3.64
CA TYR A 210 -8.87 -1.25 4.55
C TYR A 210 -8.81 -2.57 3.80
N CYS A 211 -8.34 -3.60 4.50
CA CYS A 211 -8.35 -4.97 4.00
C CYS A 211 -9.71 -5.58 4.22
N TRP A 212 -10.49 -5.72 3.15
CA TRP A 212 -11.76 -6.44 3.15
C TRP A 212 -11.50 -7.89 2.74
N ILE A 213 -11.87 -8.86 3.59
CA ILE A 213 -11.59 -10.29 3.35
C ILE A 213 -12.04 -10.70 1.94
N ARG A 214 -13.27 -10.33 1.55
CA ARG A 214 -13.85 -10.65 0.24
C ARG A 214 -13.02 -10.11 -0.93
N ASP A 215 -12.76 -8.80 -0.92
CA ASP A 215 -12.06 -8.11 -2.01
C ASP A 215 -10.61 -8.60 -2.13
N SER A 216 -9.97 -8.91 -1.01
CA SER A 216 -8.66 -9.56 -0.97
C SER A 216 -8.70 -10.99 -1.54
N SER A 217 -9.71 -11.80 -1.20
CA SER A 217 -9.87 -13.15 -1.77
C SER A 217 -9.99 -13.13 -3.29
N PHE A 218 -10.77 -12.22 -3.87
CA PHE A 218 -10.87 -12.09 -5.33
C PHE A 218 -9.57 -11.63 -5.99
N THR A 219 -8.87 -10.68 -5.35
CA THR A 219 -7.56 -10.23 -5.82
C THR A 219 -6.59 -11.40 -5.91
N LEU A 220 -6.56 -12.25 -4.88
CA LEU A 220 -5.66 -13.39 -4.83
C LEU A 220 -6.07 -14.51 -5.75
N TYR A 221 -7.37 -14.76 -5.91
CA TYR A 221 -7.88 -15.67 -6.93
C TYR A 221 -7.31 -15.31 -8.31
N ALA A 222 -7.42 -14.05 -8.70
CA ALA A 222 -6.90 -13.56 -9.97
C ALA A 222 -5.38 -13.74 -10.08
N LEU A 223 -4.63 -13.37 -9.03
CA LEU A 223 -3.18 -13.49 -9.01
C LEU A 223 -2.70 -14.95 -9.09
N ILE A 224 -3.30 -15.87 -8.34
CA ILE A 224 -2.99 -17.30 -8.38
C ILE A 224 -3.23 -17.86 -9.79
N ARG A 225 -4.34 -17.49 -10.43
CA ARG A 225 -4.67 -17.93 -11.80
C ARG A 225 -3.68 -17.43 -12.84
N LEU A 226 -3.02 -16.30 -12.57
CA LEU A 226 -1.95 -15.74 -13.41
C LEU A 226 -0.56 -16.29 -13.06
N GLY A 227 -0.44 -17.21 -12.10
CA GLY A 227 0.84 -17.80 -11.67
C GLY A 227 1.55 -17.07 -10.53
N PHE A 228 0.94 -16.03 -9.95
CA PHE A 228 1.51 -15.27 -8.84
C PHE A 228 1.13 -15.90 -7.49
N THR A 229 1.95 -16.84 -7.02
CA THR A 229 1.69 -17.60 -5.78
C THR A 229 2.38 -17.02 -4.55
N ASP A 230 3.43 -16.21 -4.70
CA ASP A 230 4.14 -15.56 -3.59
C ASP A 230 3.22 -14.62 -2.80
N GLU A 231 2.45 -13.81 -3.53
CA GLU A 231 1.49 -12.86 -2.99
C GLU A 231 0.39 -13.57 -2.18
N ALA A 232 -0.08 -14.72 -2.68
CA ALA A 232 -1.05 -15.56 -2.00
C ALA A 232 -0.50 -16.12 -0.69
N ASN A 233 0.73 -16.63 -0.70
CA ASN A 233 1.38 -17.12 0.52
C ASN A 233 1.50 -16.00 1.58
N ALA A 234 1.92 -14.80 1.18
CA ALA A 234 2.08 -13.67 2.10
C ALA A 234 0.75 -13.19 2.71
N PHE A 235 -0.35 -13.29 1.95
CA PHE A 235 -1.68 -12.97 2.47
C PHE A 235 -2.28 -14.10 3.32
N MET A 236 -1.99 -15.37 3.02
CA MET A 236 -2.40 -16.49 3.89
C MET A 236 -1.88 -16.30 5.32
N ASP A 237 -0.64 -15.82 5.48
CA ASP A 237 -0.09 -15.49 6.80
C ASP A 237 -0.86 -14.34 7.48
N PHE A 238 -1.36 -13.36 6.71
CA PHE A 238 -2.21 -12.28 7.24
C PHE A 238 -3.53 -12.84 7.78
N ILE A 239 -4.22 -13.65 6.99
CA ILE A 239 -5.50 -14.25 7.38
C ILE A 239 -5.33 -15.20 8.56
N PHE A 240 -4.29 -16.04 8.57
CA PHE A 240 -4.09 -17.00 9.66
C PHE A 240 -4.05 -16.32 11.02
N LYS A 241 -3.30 -15.22 11.15
CA LYS A 241 -3.28 -14.42 12.37
C LYS A 241 -4.68 -13.92 12.75
N ARG A 242 -5.51 -13.52 11.77
CA ARG A 242 -6.89 -13.07 12.03
C ARG A 242 -7.83 -14.21 12.45
N VAL A 243 -7.64 -15.42 11.93
CA VAL A 243 -8.40 -16.62 12.36
C VAL A 243 -8.03 -17.04 13.78
N GLN A 244 -6.78 -16.88 14.19
CA GLN A 244 -6.36 -17.10 15.58
C GLN A 244 -6.94 -16.02 16.51
N GLU A 245 -6.93 -14.76 16.06
CA GLU A 245 -7.48 -13.62 16.80
C GLU A 245 -8.97 -13.41 16.50
N ARG A 246 -9.79 -14.46 16.57
CA ARG A 246 -11.25 -14.35 16.37
C ARG A 246 -11.91 -13.43 17.41
N ASN A 247 -13.12 -12.97 17.10
CA ASN A 247 -13.92 -12.24 18.06
C ASN A 247 -14.38 -13.19 19.19
N PRO A 248 -14.78 -12.66 20.37
CA PRO A 248 -15.24 -13.49 21.49
C PRO A 248 -16.44 -14.39 21.14
N ASP A 249 -17.23 -14.02 20.14
CA ASP A 249 -18.36 -14.81 19.63
C ASP A 249 -17.94 -15.90 18.62
N GLY A 250 -16.64 -16.03 18.30
CA GLY A 250 -16.11 -16.95 17.30
C GLY A 250 -16.12 -16.40 15.86
N SER A 251 -16.65 -15.20 15.62
CA SER A 251 -16.70 -14.60 14.30
C SER A 251 -15.37 -13.99 13.85
N LEU A 252 -15.18 -13.90 12.53
CA LEU A 252 -14.18 -13.03 11.91
C LEU A 252 -14.77 -11.64 11.63
N GLN A 253 -13.91 -10.62 11.65
CA GLN A 253 -14.30 -9.29 11.19
C GLN A 253 -14.25 -9.25 9.66
N ILE A 254 -15.18 -8.51 9.05
CA ILE A 254 -15.27 -8.41 7.58
C ILE A 254 -14.07 -7.63 7.00
N MET A 255 -13.55 -6.66 7.76
CA MET A 255 -12.44 -5.81 7.33
C MET A 255 -11.45 -5.51 8.47
N TYR A 256 -10.19 -5.25 8.13
CA TYR A 256 -9.11 -4.94 9.06
C TYR A 256 -8.26 -3.75 8.58
N SER A 257 -7.52 -3.11 9.48
CA SER A 257 -6.42 -2.21 9.05
C SER A 257 -5.33 -3.00 8.33
N ILE A 258 -4.45 -2.30 7.61
CA ILE A 258 -3.27 -2.91 6.99
C ILE A 258 -2.33 -3.58 8.01
N HIS A 259 -2.45 -3.21 9.29
CA HIS A 259 -1.74 -3.83 10.41
C HIS A 259 -2.55 -4.89 11.16
N GLY A 260 -3.77 -5.20 10.70
CA GLY A 260 -4.63 -6.22 11.30
C GLY A 260 -5.53 -5.71 12.45
N GLU A 261 -5.56 -4.40 12.70
CA GLU A 261 -6.35 -3.84 13.79
C GLU A 261 -7.85 -3.95 13.50
N LYS A 262 -8.63 -4.22 14.55
CA LYS A 262 -10.09 -4.37 14.50
C LYS A 262 -10.84 -3.06 14.70
N LYS A 263 -10.26 -2.14 15.48
CA LYS A 263 -10.88 -0.86 15.83
C LYS A 263 -10.56 0.17 14.75
N LEU A 264 -11.56 0.46 13.92
CA LEU A 264 -11.50 1.49 12.89
C LEU A 264 -12.50 2.59 13.29
N PRO A 265 -12.05 3.73 13.86
CA PRO A 265 -12.93 4.83 14.26
C PRO A 265 -13.16 5.78 13.08
N GLU A 266 -14.42 5.99 12.68
CA GLU A 266 -14.78 6.94 11.61
C GLU A 266 -14.71 8.37 12.10
N ILE A 267 -14.16 9.23 11.25
CA ILE A 267 -14.06 10.66 11.48
C ILE A 267 -14.54 11.35 10.21
N GLU A 268 -15.53 12.23 10.35
CA GLU A 268 -15.94 13.11 9.24
C GLU A 268 -15.05 14.36 9.22
N LEU A 269 -14.46 14.66 8.07
CA LEU A 269 -13.56 15.79 7.85
C LEU A 269 -14.34 16.94 7.21
N HIS A 270 -15.06 17.72 8.03
CA HIS A 270 -15.92 18.82 7.56
C HIS A 270 -15.16 19.97 6.87
N HIS A 271 -13.84 20.06 7.08
CA HIS A 271 -12.98 21.10 6.53
C HIS A 271 -12.53 20.81 5.07
N LEU A 272 -12.81 19.62 4.54
CA LEU A 272 -12.49 19.25 3.16
C LEU A 272 -13.73 19.33 2.27
N ASP A 273 -13.55 19.84 1.05
CA ASP A 273 -14.65 19.98 0.09
C ASP A 273 -15.08 18.65 -0.55
N GLY A 274 -14.19 17.66 -0.55
CA GLY A 274 -14.42 16.35 -1.15
C GLY A 274 -14.31 16.35 -2.67
N HIS A 275 -14.28 15.15 -3.27
CA HIS A 275 -14.07 15.01 -4.71
C HIS A 275 -15.24 15.64 -5.49
N LYS A 276 -14.94 16.64 -6.33
CA LYS A 276 -15.94 17.44 -7.06
C LYS A 276 -17.04 18.01 -6.15
N GLY A 277 -16.69 18.40 -4.91
CA GLY A 277 -17.64 18.94 -3.93
C GLY A 277 -18.53 17.89 -3.25
N SER A 278 -18.27 16.59 -3.46
CA SER A 278 -19.07 15.52 -2.88
C SER A 278 -18.78 15.37 -1.39
N LYS A 279 -19.80 15.59 -0.57
CA LYS A 279 -19.77 15.45 0.89
C LYS A 279 -20.67 14.29 1.34
N PRO A 280 -20.36 13.64 2.47
CA PRO A 280 -19.30 13.94 3.43
C PRO A 280 -17.92 13.42 2.99
N VAL A 281 -16.85 13.96 3.58
CA VAL A 281 -15.50 13.38 3.51
C VAL A 281 -15.26 12.59 4.78
N ARG A 282 -15.14 11.27 4.66
CA ARG A 282 -14.90 10.34 5.77
C ARG A 282 -13.50 9.77 5.75
N TYR A 283 -12.82 9.91 6.87
CA TYR A 283 -11.66 9.14 7.23
C TYR A 283 -12.13 7.92 8.04
N ALA A 284 -11.64 6.74 7.68
CA ALA A 284 -12.02 5.47 8.28
C ALA A 284 -13.50 5.05 8.13
N ILE A 285 -13.86 3.91 8.74
CA ILE A 285 -15.22 3.33 8.74
C ILE A 285 -15.57 2.88 10.17
N SER A 286 -16.69 3.33 10.74
CA SER A 286 -17.09 3.04 12.12
C SER A 286 -17.71 1.67 12.27
N SER A 287 -17.77 1.10 13.47
CA SER A 287 -18.47 -0.17 13.74
C SER A 287 -19.94 -0.14 13.33
N ALA A 288 -20.63 0.98 13.59
CA ALA A 288 -22.02 1.19 13.19
C ALA A 288 -22.18 1.25 11.66
N HIS A 289 -21.24 1.90 10.95
CA HIS A 289 -21.24 1.85 9.50
C HIS A 289 -20.71 0.54 8.95
N ARG A 290 -19.83 -0.24 9.60
CA ARG A 290 -19.47 -1.61 9.20
C ARG A 290 -20.69 -2.52 9.19
N ALA A 291 -21.61 -2.34 10.14
CA ALA A 291 -22.88 -3.04 10.14
C ALA A 291 -23.79 -2.60 8.96
N ARG A 292 -23.76 -1.33 8.55
CA ARG A 292 -24.54 -0.76 7.42
C ARG A 292 -23.90 -0.91 6.03
N LEU A 293 -22.56 -0.95 5.95
CA LEU A 293 -21.72 -1.12 4.75
C LEU A 293 -21.57 -2.58 4.35
N ARG A 294 -22.32 -3.45 5.02
CA ARG A 294 -22.62 -4.75 4.47
C ARG A 294 -23.22 -4.67 3.05
N ASN A 295 -23.75 -3.49 2.69
CA ASN A 295 -24.69 -3.24 1.61
C ASN A 295 -24.09 -2.68 0.29
N ALA A 296 -22.77 -2.55 0.11
CA ALA A 296 -22.26 -1.91 -1.11
C ALA A 296 -20.83 -2.32 -1.50
N VAL A 297 -20.66 -3.29 -2.42
CA VAL A 297 -19.57 -3.35 -3.43
C VAL A 297 -19.98 -4.25 -4.63
N LEU A 298 -19.95 -3.67 -5.83
CA LEU A 298 -19.90 -4.17 -7.24
C LEU A 298 -20.71 -5.42 -7.68
N VAL A 299 -21.72 -5.16 -8.52
CA VAL A 299 -22.68 -6.09 -9.16
C VAL A 299 -22.12 -6.87 -10.37
N THR A 300 -20.93 -6.59 -10.90
CA THR A 300 -20.67 -6.96 -12.30
C THR A 300 -20.14 -8.37 -12.57
N GLU A 301 -19.74 -9.17 -11.57
CA GLU A 301 -19.07 -10.48 -11.81
C GLU A 301 -19.75 -11.70 -11.15
N LEU A 302 -20.99 -11.58 -10.68
CA LEU A 302 -21.75 -12.71 -10.09
C LEU A 302 -21.99 -13.88 -11.05
N ARG A 303 -21.82 -13.71 -12.37
CA ARG A 303 -21.93 -14.81 -13.35
C ARG A 303 -20.81 -15.85 -13.25
N ILE A 304 -19.60 -15.46 -12.83
CA ILE A 304 -18.48 -16.41 -12.66
C ILE A 304 -18.66 -17.23 -11.38
N ILE A 305 -19.16 -16.61 -10.33
CA ILE A 305 -19.51 -17.24 -9.05
C ILE A 305 -20.62 -18.28 -9.25
N PHE A 306 -21.66 -17.96 -10.03
CA PHE A 306 -22.72 -18.93 -10.35
C PHE A 306 -22.17 -20.18 -11.06
N SER A 307 -21.25 -20.04 -12.02
CA SER A 307 -20.68 -21.22 -12.71
C SER A 307 -19.86 -22.14 -11.80
N LEU A 308 -19.26 -21.64 -10.72
CA LEU A 308 -18.52 -22.45 -9.74
C LEU A 308 -19.44 -23.04 -8.66
N ILE A 309 -20.43 -22.28 -8.18
CA ILE A 309 -21.48 -22.79 -7.27
C ILE A 309 -22.32 -23.89 -7.95
N TYR A 310 -22.51 -23.83 -9.28
CA TYR A 310 -23.20 -24.89 -10.04
C TYR A 310 -22.50 -26.26 -9.96
N MET A 311 -21.25 -26.33 -9.51
CA MET A 311 -20.55 -27.60 -9.30
C MET A 311 -20.93 -28.29 -7.97
N VAL A 312 -21.65 -27.62 -7.06
CA VAL A 312 -22.16 -28.19 -5.81
C VAL A 312 -23.68 -27.92 -5.70
N ARG A 313 -24.45 -28.92 -6.15
CA ARG A 313 -25.93 -29.02 -6.12
C ARG A 313 -26.66 -28.21 -5.02
N THR A 314 -27.46 -27.22 -5.39
CA THR A 314 -28.96 -27.19 -5.33
C THR A 314 -29.49 -25.76 -5.54
N PRO A 315 -30.58 -25.55 -6.32
CA PRO A 315 -31.15 -24.22 -6.53
C PRO A 315 -32.28 -23.98 -5.52
N SER A 316 -32.09 -23.13 -4.52
CA SER A 316 -33.24 -22.43 -3.91
C SER A 316 -32.85 -21.17 -3.13
N LYS A 317 -33.53 -20.06 -3.47
CA LYS A 317 -33.72 -18.82 -2.68
C LYS A 317 -32.46 -17.99 -2.38
N PHE A 318 -31.94 -17.33 -3.42
CA PHE A 318 -30.81 -16.40 -3.31
C PHE A 318 -31.24 -15.00 -2.89
N GLY A 319 -30.72 -14.57 -1.74
CA GLY A 319 -30.82 -13.17 -1.27
C GLY A 319 -30.31 -12.92 0.14
N ARG A 320 -29.54 -13.81 0.77
CA ARG A 320 -29.19 -13.66 2.18
C ARG A 320 -27.71 -14.02 2.42
N LEU A 321 -27.06 -13.21 3.27
CA LEU A 321 -25.82 -13.45 4.01
C LEU A 321 -24.48 -13.01 3.37
N GLN A 322 -23.96 -11.84 3.76
CA GLN A 322 -22.61 -11.41 3.38
C GLN A 322 -21.49 -12.02 4.25
N LEU A 323 -21.74 -12.32 5.54
CA LEU A 323 -20.79 -13.07 6.36
C LEU A 323 -20.50 -14.45 5.74
N THR A 324 -21.55 -15.13 5.27
CA THR A 324 -21.42 -16.41 4.56
C THR A 324 -20.69 -16.25 3.23
N ILE A 325 -20.95 -15.18 2.46
CA ILE A 325 -20.23 -14.93 1.20
C ILE A 325 -18.74 -14.63 1.46
N SER A 326 -18.41 -13.73 2.39
CA SER A 326 -17.02 -13.37 2.70
C SER A 326 -16.21 -14.56 3.23
N LEU A 327 -16.86 -15.43 4.00
CA LEU A 327 -16.25 -16.66 4.51
C LEU A 327 -16.19 -17.76 3.44
N GLY A 328 -17.16 -17.84 2.54
CA GLY A 328 -17.13 -18.72 1.37
C GLY A 328 -15.98 -18.38 0.42
N GLU A 329 -15.85 -17.11 0.04
CA GLU A 329 -14.73 -16.62 -0.78
C GLU A 329 -13.38 -16.85 -0.10
N LEU A 330 -13.32 -16.75 1.24
CA LEU A 330 -12.13 -17.09 1.99
C LEU A 330 -11.81 -18.59 1.94
N LEU A 331 -12.81 -19.47 2.03
CA LEU A 331 -12.62 -20.92 1.91
C LEU A 331 -12.17 -21.32 0.49
N ASP A 332 -12.73 -20.71 -0.55
CA ASP A 332 -12.30 -20.91 -1.93
C ASP A 332 -10.84 -20.48 -2.12
N PHE A 333 -10.45 -19.34 -1.55
CA PHE A 333 -9.07 -18.90 -1.53
C PHE A 333 -8.15 -19.88 -0.78
N ILE A 334 -8.55 -20.38 0.38
CA ILE A 334 -7.79 -21.38 1.16
C ILE A 334 -7.60 -22.65 0.32
N TYR A 335 -8.64 -23.12 -0.36
CA TYR A 335 -8.57 -24.27 -1.25
C TYR A 335 -7.60 -24.05 -2.42
N LEU A 336 -7.67 -22.89 -3.09
CA LEU A 336 -6.77 -22.57 -4.20
C LEU A 336 -5.32 -22.42 -3.74
N SER A 337 -5.10 -21.83 -2.56
CA SER A 337 -3.79 -21.74 -1.95
C SER A 337 -3.22 -23.12 -1.63
N GLN A 338 -4.03 -24.04 -1.11
CA GLN A 338 -3.61 -25.43 -0.91
C GLN A 338 -3.25 -26.14 -2.22
N LYS A 339 -3.95 -25.81 -3.32
CA LYS A 339 -3.75 -26.46 -4.62
C LYS A 339 -2.54 -25.93 -5.38
N PHE A 340 -2.29 -24.62 -5.31
CA PHE A 340 -1.32 -23.94 -6.18
C PHE A 340 -0.18 -23.25 -5.42
N ALA A 341 -0.31 -23.04 -4.12
CA ALA A 341 0.66 -22.36 -3.28
C ALA A 341 1.23 -23.31 -2.21
N ARG A 342 1.79 -22.76 -1.12
CA ARG A 342 2.40 -23.58 -0.06
C ARG A 342 1.31 -24.39 0.67
N PRO A 343 1.54 -25.71 0.92
CA PRO A 343 0.62 -26.51 1.71
C PRO A 343 0.39 -25.94 3.11
N LEU A 344 -0.85 -26.00 3.57
CA LEU A 344 -1.24 -25.52 4.89
C LEU A 344 -0.78 -26.49 5.99
N GLY A 345 -0.28 -25.94 7.09
CA GLY A 345 0.09 -26.71 8.28
C GLY A 345 -1.11 -27.23 9.05
N TYR A 346 -0.88 -28.19 9.94
CA TYR A 346 -1.93 -28.82 10.76
C TYR A 346 -2.72 -27.81 11.60
N ASP A 347 -2.03 -26.90 12.30
CA ASP A 347 -2.68 -25.90 13.16
C ASP A 347 -3.60 -24.96 12.38
N LEU A 348 -3.23 -24.64 11.14
CA LEU A 348 -4.05 -23.84 10.24
C LEU A 348 -5.28 -24.61 9.77
N TRP A 349 -5.16 -25.91 9.49
CA TRP A 349 -6.32 -26.75 9.20
C TRP A 349 -7.31 -26.85 10.35
N LEU A 350 -6.82 -26.93 11.60
CA LEU A 350 -7.69 -26.88 12.79
C LEU A 350 -8.45 -25.54 12.87
N ALA A 351 -7.74 -24.43 12.66
CA ALA A 351 -8.34 -23.10 12.68
C ALA A 351 -9.41 -22.92 11.57
N VAL A 352 -9.16 -23.46 10.38
CA VAL A 352 -10.11 -23.47 9.26
C VAL A 352 -11.33 -24.33 9.58
N ARG A 353 -11.14 -25.52 10.17
CA ARG A 353 -12.25 -26.39 10.59
C ARG A 353 -13.16 -25.67 11.58
N ASP A 354 -12.58 -25.06 12.61
CA ASP A 354 -13.38 -24.33 13.61
C ASP A 354 -14.13 -23.14 12.99
N LEU A 355 -13.58 -22.51 11.95
CA LEU A 355 -14.26 -21.44 11.20
C LEU A 355 -15.43 -21.99 10.38
N VAL A 356 -15.25 -23.15 9.73
CA VAL A 356 -16.31 -23.85 9.00
C VAL A 356 -17.44 -24.27 9.95
N ASP A 357 -17.11 -24.82 11.12
CA ASP A 357 -18.09 -25.19 12.15
C ASP A 357 -18.91 -23.96 12.60
N TYR A 358 -18.24 -22.82 12.79
CA TYR A 358 -18.93 -21.56 13.08
C TYR A 358 -19.88 -21.15 11.93
N VAL A 359 -19.45 -21.23 10.68
CA VAL A 359 -20.31 -20.88 9.53
C VAL A 359 -21.53 -21.80 9.46
N ILE A 360 -21.34 -23.11 9.61
CA ILE A 360 -22.44 -24.09 9.60
C ILE A 360 -23.43 -23.80 10.72
N ALA A 361 -22.95 -23.48 11.92
CA ALA A 361 -23.81 -23.16 13.06
C ALA A 361 -24.61 -21.86 12.89
N ASN A 362 -24.14 -20.94 12.04
CA ASN A 362 -24.68 -19.58 11.91
C ASN A 362 -25.28 -19.27 10.53
N CYS A 363 -25.21 -20.17 9.55
CA CYS A 363 -25.63 -19.92 8.16
C CYS A 363 -27.14 -19.62 8.01
N HIS A 364 -27.95 -20.02 8.99
CA HIS A 364 -29.39 -19.79 8.99
C HIS A 364 -29.81 -18.53 9.78
N ARG A 365 -28.88 -17.84 10.44
CA ARG A 365 -29.19 -16.62 11.18
C ARG A 365 -29.51 -15.48 10.20
N PRO A 366 -30.53 -14.64 10.49
CA PRO A 366 -30.79 -13.46 9.68
C PRO A 366 -29.57 -12.53 9.73
N ASP A 367 -29.01 -12.25 8.56
CA ASP A 367 -27.90 -11.34 8.38
C ASP A 367 -28.27 -10.31 7.30
N LEU A 368 -27.63 -9.15 7.34
CA LEU A 368 -27.81 -8.14 6.30
C LEU A 368 -27.22 -8.70 5.00
N SER A 369 -27.98 -8.54 3.91
CA SER A 369 -27.57 -9.05 2.61
C SER A 369 -26.37 -8.24 2.08
N ILE A 370 -25.77 -8.66 0.97
CA ILE A 370 -24.78 -7.83 0.26
C ILE A 370 -25.38 -6.50 -0.27
N TRP A 371 -26.71 -6.36 -0.16
CA TRP A 371 -27.57 -5.22 -0.52
C TRP A 371 -28.26 -4.61 0.71
#